data_AF-A0AAJ2Q8F4-F1
#
_entry.id   AF-A0AAJ2Q8F4-F1
#
_cell.length_a   1.000
_cell.length_b   1.000
_cell.length_c   1.000
_cell.angle_alpha   90.00
_cell.angle_beta   90.00
_cell.angle_gamma   90.00
#
_symmetry.space_group_name_H-M   'P 1'
#
loop_
_entity.id
_entity.type
_entity.pdbx_description
1 polymer ?
#
loop_
_entity_poly.entity_id
_entity_poly.type
_entity_poly.pdbx_seq_one_letter_code
_entity_poly.pdbx_strand_id
1 'polypeptide(L)' 'MNSQQILDLYTWAPGVCFQHPNAGAIETTVVQELRTRLGPVEGIRACPSCILAMEARRQSLAEEAGVAYEPGHAGAPL' A
#
# COMPACT_ATOMS: atom_id res chain seq x y z
N MET A 1 2.14 14.73 -9.13
CA MET A 1 3.05 13.56 -9.08
C MET A 1 2.48 12.49 -9.99
N ASN A 2 3.31 11.77 -10.75
CA ASN A 2 2.84 10.70 -11.64
C ASN A 2 2.81 9.35 -10.91
N SER A 3 2.17 8.34 -11.51
CA SER A 3 2.04 7.01 -10.92
C SER A 3 3.39 6.34 -10.64
N GLN A 4 4.38 6.49 -11.52
CA GLN A 4 5.69 5.89 -11.34
C GLN A 4 6.41 6.47 -10.11
N GLN A 5 6.37 7.80 -9.95
CA GLN A 5 6.95 8.49 -8.78
C GLN A 5 6.36 8.02 -7.45
N ILE A 6 5.07 7.66 -7.42
CA ILE A 6 4.44 7.05 -6.23
C ILE A 6 5.01 5.66 -5.99
N LEU A 7 5.06 4.82 -7.02
CA LEU A 7 5.53 3.44 -6.91
C LEU A 7 7.00 3.36 -6.50
N ASP A 8 7.82 4.32 -6.93
CA ASP A 8 9.24 4.42 -6.58
C ASP A 8 9.48 4.71 -5.08
N LEU A 9 8.45 5.11 -4.33
CA LEU A 9 8.54 5.30 -2.87
C LEU A 9 8.49 3.97 -2.09
N TYR A 10 8.17 2.87 -2.75
CA TYR A 10 7.93 1.57 -2.12
C TYR A 10 9.04 0.57 -2.38
N THR A 11 9.24 -0.34 -1.42
CA THR A 11 10.17 -1.46 -1.57
C THR A 11 9.43 -2.70 -2.05
N TRP A 12 9.72 -3.10 -3.29
CA TRP A 12 9.05 -4.19 -3.97
C TRP A 12 9.76 -5.52 -3.77
N ALA A 13 8.98 -6.59 -3.59
CA ALA A 13 9.45 -7.97 -3.65
C ALA A 13 8.33 -8.91 -4.12
N PRO A 14 8.66 -10.08 -4.69
CA PRO A 14 7.67 -11.08 -5.07
C PRO A 14 6.79 -11.48 -3.88
N GLY A 15 5.47 -11.53 -4.09
CA GLY A 15 4.50 -11.89 -3.06
C GLY A 15 3.08 -11.92 -3.61
N VAL A 16 2.11 -12.23 -2.75
CA VAL A 16 0.69 -12.30 -3.14
C VAL A 16 -0.01 -11.03 -2.67
N CYS A 17 -0.67 -10.34 -3.60
CA CYS A 17 -1.47 -9.17 -3.27
C CYS A 17 -2.72 -9.57 -2.49
N PHE A 18 -2.99 -8.90 -1.36
CA PHE A 18 -4.15 -9.19 -0.51
C PHE A 18 -5.49 -9.05 -1.25
N GLN A 19 -5.55 -8.17 -2.24
CA GLN A 19 -6.77 -7.87 -3.01
C GLN A 19 -6.88 -8.71 -4.29
N HIS A 20 -5.76 -9.23 -4.81
CA HIS A 20 -5.70 -10.03 -6.04
C HIS A 20 -4.97 -11.36 -5.83
N PRO A 21 -5.44 -12.23 -4.91
CA PRO A 21 -4.72 -13.47 -4.59
C PRO A 21 -4.61 -14.43 -5.79
N ASN A 22 -5.58 -14.40 -6.71
CA ASN A 22 -5.61 -15.24 -7.90
C ASN A 22 -4.53 -14.90 -8.94
N ALA A 23 -3.89 -13.72 -8.84
CA ALA A 23 -2.76 -13.37 -9.70
C ALA A 23 -1.48 -14.15 -9.34
N GLY A 24 -1.49 -14.88 -8.22
CA GLY A 24 -0.33 -15.62 -7.73
C GLY A 24 0.77 -14.68 -7.22
N ALA A 25 2.01 -15.17 -7.26
CA ALA A 25 3.17 -14.38 -6.85
C ALA A 25 3.50 -13.33 -7.94
N ILE A 26 3.31 -12.07 -7.59
CA ILE A 26 3.61 -10.89 -8.42
C ILE A 26 4.46 -9.90 -7.62
N GLU A 27 4.90 -8.83 -8.26
CA GLU A 27 5.61 -7.76 -7.56
C GLU A 27 4.66 -7.05 -6.58
N THR A 28 5.04 -6.99 -5.30
CA THR A 28 4.23 -6.42 -4.22
C THR A 28 5.09 -5.72 -3.18
N THR A 29 4.50 -4.79 -2.43
CA THR A 29 5.13 -4.14 -1.26
C THR A 29 4.30 -4.41 -0.01
N VAL A 30 4.93 -4.40 1.16
CA VAL A 30 4.22 -4.45 2.44
C VAL A 30 3.57 -3.09 2.68
N VAL A 31 2.27 -3.09 2.98
CA VAL A 31 1.49 -1.88 3.31
C VAL A 31 1.13 -1.82 4.79
N GLN A 32 1.12 -2.96 5.47
CA GLN A 32 0.82 -3.04 6.89
C GLN A 32 1.42 -4.32 7.48
N GLU A 33 1.84 -4.25 8.74
CA GLU A 33 2.21 -5.43 9.51
C GLU A 33 1.03 -5.88 10.38
N LEU A 34 0.64 -7.15 10.24
CA LEU A 34 -0.27 -7.82 11.15
C LEU A 34 0.53 -8.47 12.27
N ARG A 35 0.38 -7.96 13.50
CA ARG A 35 0.98 -8.54 14.70
C ARG A 35 -0.07 -9.32 15.48
N THR A 36 0.03 -10.64 15.44
CA THR A 36 -0.82 -11.50 16.28
C THR A 36 -0.19 -11.67 17.66
N ARG A 37 -1.00 -11.87 18.71
CA ARG A 37 -0.57 -11.85 20.12
C ARG A 37 0.54 -12.86 20.46
N LEU A 38 0.64 -13.97 19.72
CA LEU A 38 1.58 -15.07 19.95
C LEU A 38 2.23 -15.60 18.66
N GLY A 39 2.02 -14.94 17.52
CA GLY A 39 2.47 -15.45 16.22
C GLY A 39 3.49 -14.54 15.53
N PRO A 40 3.99 -14.96 14.36
CA PRO A 40 4.91 -14.16 13.57
C PRO A 40 4.25 -12.86 13.10
N VAL A 41 5.09 -11.84 12.86
CA VAL A 41 4.65 -10.61 12.18
C VAL A 41 4.47 -10.94 10.71
N GLU A 42 3.25 -10.79 10.21
CA GLU A 42 2.93 -11.03 8.80
C GLU A 42 2.70 -9.70 8.08
N GLY A 43 3.41 -9.48 6.97
CA GLY A 43 3.19 -8.30 6.13
C GLY A 43 1.99 -8.50 5.22
N ILE A 44 0.98 -7.62 5.33
CA ILE A 44 -0.06 -7.47 4.32
C ILE A 44 0.58 -6.82 3.09
N ARG A 45 0.48 -7.47 1.93
CA ARG A 45 1.17 -7.04 0.70
C ARG A 45 0.19 -6.56 -0.37
N ALA A 46 0.53 -5.50 -1.07
CA ALA A 46 -0.25 -4.92 -2.16
C ALA A 46 0.57 -4.84 -3.45
N CYS A 47 -0.06 -5.04 -4.60
CA CYS A 47 0.55 -4.87 -5.92
C CYS A 47 0.51 -3.39 -6.38
N PRO A 48 1.19 -3.02 -7.49
CA PRO A 48 1.24 -1.64 -7.98
C PRO A 48 -0.13 -0.98 -8.18
N SER A 49 -1.11 -1.71 -8.74
CA SER A 49 -2.45 -1.15 -8.95
C SER A 49 -3.17 -0.84 -7.64
N CYS A 50 -3.02 -1.71 -6.63
CA CYS A 50 -3.58 -1.48 -5.31
C CYS A 50 -2.92 -0.29 -4.59
N ILE A 51 -1.58 -0.15 -4.69
CA ILE A 51 -0.88 1.00 -4.12
C ILE A 51 -1.39 2.31 -4.71
N LEU A 52 -1.51 2.40 -6.04
CA LEU A 52 -2.02 3.59 -6.69
C LEU A 52 -3.47 3.91 -6.28
N ALA A 53 -4.33 2.90 -6.15
CA ALA A 53 -5.71 3.10 -5.69
C ALA A 53 -5.77 3.58 -4.23
N MET A 54 -4.93 3.02 -3.36
CA MET A 54 -4.83 3.41 -1.95
C MET A 54 -4.33 4.85 -1.81
N GLU A 55 -3.31 5.24 -2.58
CA GLU A 55 -2.77 6.61 -2.56
C GLU A 55 -3.75 7.62 -3.14
N ALA A 56 -4.47 7.27 -4.22
CA ALA A 56 -5.53 8.11 -4.74
C ALA A 56 -6.62 8.35 -3.68
N ARG A 57 -7.01 7.29 -2.94
CA ARG A 57 -7.99 7.45 -1.85
C ARG A 57 -7.44 8.30 -0.72
N ARG A 58 -6.15 8.14 -0.37
CA ARG A 58 -5.49 8.98 0.65
C ARG A 58 -5.47 10.44 0.23
N GLN A 59 -5.10 10.73 -1.00
CA GLN A 59 -5.11 12.10 -1.51
C GLN A 59 -6.51 12.73 -1.41
N SER A 60 -7.56 12.04 -1.85
CA SER A 60 -8.93 12.56 -1.74
C SER A 60 -9.36 12.81 -0.30
N LEU A 61 -9.00 11.92 0.64
CA LEU A 61 -9.32 12.11 2.05
C LEU A 61 -8.55 13.29 2.67
N ALA A 62 -7.32 13.54 2.24
CA ALA A 62 -6.53 14.68 2.71
C ALA A 62 -7.15 16.00 2.24
N GLU A 63 -7.60 16.03 0.99
CA GLU A 63 -8.36 17.13 0.40
C GLU A 63 -9.69 17.37 1.15
N GLU A 64 -10.45 16.30 1.44
CA GLU A 64 -11.69 16.37 2.21
C GLU A 64 -11.47 16.89 3.65
N ALA A 65 -10.37 16.48 4.29
CA ALA A 65 -10.03 16.86 5.66
C ALA A 65 -9.31 18.22 5.76
N GLY A 66 -8.91 18.83 4.63
CA GLY A 66 -8.15 20.08 4.60
C GLY A 66 -6.72 19.95 5.16
N VAL A 67 -6.14 18.75 5.09
CA VAL A 67 -4.76 18.46 5.54
C VAL A 67 -3.83 18.24 4.36
N ALA A 68 -2.52 18.34 4.58
CA ALA A 68 -1.54 18.09 3.54
C ALA A 68 -1.47 16.58 3.21
N TYR A 69 -1.50 16.26 1.92
CA TYR A 69 -1.27 14.89 1.46
C TYR A 69 0.23 14.58 1.41
N GLU A 70 0.62 13.50 2.08
CA GLU A 70 1.97 12.92 2.02
C GLU A 70 1.92 11.52 1.38
N PRO A 71 2.63 11.30 0.26
CA PRO A 71 2.69 10.02 -0.43
C PRO A 71 3.69 9.05 0.23
N GLY A 72 3.65 7.78 -0.15
CA GLY A 72 4.52 6.73 0.39
C GLY A 72 3.96 6.08 1.66
N HIS A 73 2.66 6.26 1.91
CA HIS A 73 2.01 5.87 3.17
C HIS A 73 0.74 5.04 2.92
N ALA A 74 0.67 4.30 1.81
CA ALA A 74 -0.41 3.36 1.55
C ALA A 74 -0.53 2.35 2.71
N GLY A 75 -1.71 2.30 3.32
CA GLY A 75 -2.00 1.45 4.48
C GLY A 75 -1.93 2.18 5.82
N ALA A 76 -1.38 3.39 5.86
CA ALA A 76 -1.41 4.26 7.03
C ALA A 76 -2.74 5.04 7.14
N PRO A 77 -3.12 5.47 8.35
CA PRO A 77 -4.19 6.47 8.52
C PRO A 77 -3.82 7.81 7.86
N LEU A 78 -4.82 8.64 7.64
CA LEU A 78 -4.63 10.05 7.31
C LEU A 78 -4.39 10.89 8.55
#